data_AF-A0AAN6IJU3-F1
#
_entry.id   AF-A0AAN6IJU3-F1
#
_cell.length_a   1.000
_cell.length_b   1.000
_cell.length_c   1.000
_cell.angle_alpha   90.00
_cell.angle_beta   90.00
_cell.angle_gamma   90.00
#
_symmetry.space_group_name_H-M   'P 1'
#
loop_
_entity.id
_entity.type
_entity.pdbx_description
1 polymer ?
#
loop_
_entity_poly.entity_id
_entity_poly.type
_entity_poly.pdbx_seq_one_letter_code
_entity_poly.pdbx_strand_id
1 'polypeptide(L)'
;AIAKGTLIHISPVLVFSQAEYSEHGRHTCLDHYTYCWRGGTFALALGLGSMFNHEPSGLENVGFVRDMDQALIKYIALRDIAAGDELCICYGPNVWFDIVSDEVRGADAGHSPPEADDFLSSIQL
;
A
#
# COMPACT_ATOMS: atom_id res chain seq x y z
N ALA A 1 5.12 -18.74 -6.08
CA ALA A 1 5.80 -17.52 -6.57
C ALA A 1 4.76 -16.66 -7.29
N ILE A 2 4.89 -15.33 -7.20
CA ILE A 2 4.00 -14.36 -7.85
C ILE A 2 4.84 -13.56 -8.84
N ALA A 3 4.39 -13.44 -10.09
CA ALA A 3 5.13 -12.71 -11.12
C ALA A 3 4.89 -11.19 -11.00
N LYS A 4 5.87 -10.38 -11.41
CA LYS A 4 5.72 -8.92 -11.53
C LYS A 4 4.48 -8.56 -12.35
N GLY A 5 3.73 -7.56 -11.90
CA GLY A 5 2.50 -7.09 -12.52
C GLY A 5 1.26 -7.93 -12.22
N THR A 6 1.38 -9.01 -11.45
CA THR A 6 0.23 -9.81 -11.03
C THR A 6 -0.68 -8.99 -10.13
N LEU A 7 -1.98 -8.96 -10.43
CA LEU A 7 -3.01 -8.45 -9.53
C LEU A 7 -3.19 -9.44 -8.37
N ILE A 8 -2.77 -9.03 -7.18
CA ILE A 8 -2.74 -9.86 -5.98
C ILE A 8 -4.10 -9.85 -5.28
N HIS A 9 -4.67 -8.65 -5.11
CA HIS A 9 -5.91 -8.48 -4.36
C HIS A 9 -6.70 -7.26 -4.83
N ILE A 10 -8.01 -7.30 -4.65
CA ILE A 10 -8.91 -6.17 -4.83
C ILE A 10 -9.71 -6.01 -3.53
N SER A 11 -9.50 -4.90 -2.85
CA SER A 11 -10.20 -4.54 -1.61
C SER A 11 -11.32 -3.56 -1.91
N PRO A 12 -12.59 -3.90 -1.64
CA PRO A 12 -13.62 -2.89 -1.45
C PRO A 12 -13.24 -1.96 -0.29
N VAL A 13 -13.61 -0.69 -0.37
CA VAL A 13 -13.34 0.27 0.71
C VAL A 13 -14.59 0.67 1.48
N LEU A 14 -14.43 0.85 2.79
CA LEU A 14 -15.37 1.59 3.63
C LEU A 14 -14.92 3.04 3.71
N VAL A 15 -15.71 3.97 3.16
CA VAL A 15 -15.37 5.39 3.09
C VAL A 15 -15.97 6.15 4.27
N PHE A 16 -15.15 6.97 4.90
CA PHE A 16 -15.48 7.91 5.95
C PHE A 16 -15.39 9.34 5.40
N SER A 17 -16.42 10.13 5.64
CA SER A 17 -16.42 11.58 5.42
C SER A 17 -15.28 12.26 6.19
N GLN A 18 -14.87 13.44 5.73
CA GLN A 18 -13.82 14.21 6.40
C GLN A 18 -14.20 14.57 7.85
N ALA A 19 -15.47 14.92 8.08
CA ALA A 19 -15.97 15.31 9.40
C ALA A 19 -15.95 14.13 10.38
N GLU A 20 -16.55 12.98 10.01
CA GLU A 20 -16.62 11.82 10.92
C GLU A 20 -15.23 11.28 11.24
N TYR A 21 -14.32 11.33 10.27
CA TYR A 21 -12.96 10.85 10.47
C TYR A 21 -12.18 11.80 11.38
N SER A 22 -12.32 13.11 11.18
CA SER A 22 -11.63 14.12 11.99
C SER A 22 -12.12 14.16 13.43
N GLU A 23 -13.42 14.00 13.65
CA GLU A 23 -14.05 14.07 14.97
C GLU A 23 -13.96 12.76 15.74
N HIS A 24 -13.90 11.62 15.05
CA HIS A 24 -13.99 10.30 15.68
C HIS A 24 -12.96 9.30 15.16
N GLY A 25 -12.94 9.04 13.85
CA GLY A 25 -12.18 7.95 13.25
C GLY A 25 -10.69 7.97 13.58
N ARG A 26 -10.06 9.14 13.46
CA ARG A 26 -8.63 9.37 13.73
C ARG A 26 -8.20 9.12 15.18
N HIS A 27 -9.15 9.03 16.11
CA HIS A 27 -8.89 8.77 17.52
C HIS A 27 -8.98 7.29 17.88
N THR A 28 -9.10 6.42 16.87
CA THR A 28 -9.16 4.96 17.01
C THR A 28 -7.97 4.31 16.30
N CYS A 29 -7.81 2.99 16.44
CA CYS A 29 -6.79 2.24 15.72
C CYS A 29 -6.96 2.26 14.19
N LEU A 30 -8.13 2.69 13.68
CA LEU A 30 -8.35 2.86 12.25
C LEU A 30 -7.38 3.86 11.62
N ASP A 31 -6.85 4.81 12.42
CA ASP A 31 -5.94 5.85 11.91
C ASP A 31 -4.67 5.30 11.26
N HIS A 32 -4.30 4.09 11.63
CA HIS A 32 -3.10 3.41 11.13
C HIS A 32 -3.33 2.64 9.81
N TYR A 33 -4.59 2.48 9.39
CA TYR A 33 -4.96 1.58 8.29
C TYR A 33 -5.79 2.24 7.18
N THR A 34 -6.16 3.51 7.34
CA THR A 34 -6.92 4.21 6.31
C THR A 34 -6.05 4.89 5.26
N TYR A 35 -6.60 5.01 4.06
CA TYR A 35 -6.01 5.72 2.95
C TYR A 35 -6.71 7.07 2.80
N CYS A 36 -5.94 8.11 2.48
CA CYS A 36 -6.52 9.35 1.96
C CYS A 36 -7.34 9.04 0.72
N TRP A 37 -8.49 9.68 0.57
CA TRP A 37 -9.45 9.41 -0.49
C TRP A 37 -9.99 10.71 -1.13
N ARG A 38 -10.85 10.58 -2.16
CA ARG A 38 -11.34 11.71 -2.97
C ARG A 38 -11.99 12.78 -2.08
N GLY A 39 -11.64 14.05 -2.30
CA GLY A 39 -12.23 15.18 -1.59
C GLY A 39 -11.87 15.27 -0.11
N GLY A 40 -10.73 14.71 0.32
CA GLY A 40 -10.28 14.76 1.71
C GLY A 40 -11.00 13.77 2.64
N THR A 41 -11.70 12.79 2.05
CA THR A 41 -12.28 11.65 2.77
C THR A 41 -11.20 10.62 3.10
N PHE A 42 -11.55 9.63 3.92
CA PHE A 42 -10.67 8.53 4.30
C PHE A 42 -11.31 7.20 3.97
N ALA A 43 -10.52 6.20 3.61
CA ALA A 43 -11.02 4.90 3.17
C ALA A 43 -10.29 3.76 3.90
N LEU A 44 -11.03 2.88 4.56
CA LEU A 44 -10.50 1.64 5.12
C LEU A 44 -10.60 0.53 4.09
N ALA A 45 -9.48 -0.12 3.78
CA ALA A 45 -9.44 -1.24 2.86
C ALA A 45 -9.97 -2.52 3.53
N LEU A 46 -11.06 -3.08 3.02
CA LEU A 46 -11.59 -4.35 3.50
C LEU A 46 -10.81 -5.53 2.90
N GLY A 47 -11.17 -6.76 3.27
CA GLY A 47 -10.44 -7.95 2.83
C GLY A 47 -9.01 -7.95 3.38
N LEU A 48 -8.02 -8.18 2.51
CA LEU A 48 -6.61 -8.22 2.91
C LEU A 48 -5.91 -6.86 2.85
N GLY A 49 -6.57 -5.82 2.32
CA GLY A 49 -5.93 -4.54 2.03
C GLY A 49 -5.30 -3.85 3.25
N SER A 50 -5.95 -3.92 4.42
CA SER A 50 -5.41 -3.40 5.68
C SER A 50 -4.46 -4.36 6.41
N MET A 51 -4.17 -5.54 5.85
CA MET A 51 -3.28 -6.54 6.45
C MET A 51 -1.85 -6.51 5.88
N PHE A 52 -1.62 -5.80 4.77
CA PHE A 52 -0.27 -5.66 4.21
C PHE A 52 0.59 -4.80 5.12
N ASN A 53 1.74 -5.33 5.54
CA ASN A 53 2.71 -4.61 6.36
C ASN A 53 3.49 -3.56 5.55
N HIS A 54 4.25 -2.73 6.27
CA HIS A 54 5.04 -1.66 5.69
C HIS A 54 6.45 -2.12 5.30
N GLU A 55 6.91 -1.70 4.12
CA GLU A 55 8.34 -1.56 3.80
C GLU A 55 8.62 -0.11 3.34
N PRO A 56 9.82 0.45 3.61
CA PRO A 56 10.20 1.77 3.13
C PRO A 56 10.15 1.87 1.60
N SER A 57 9.90 3.08 1.12
CA SER A 57 9.81 3.37 -0.32
C SER A 57 11.02 2.84 -1.09
N GLY A 58 10.75 2.05 -2.13
CA GLY A 58 11.74 1.38 -2.98
C GLY A 58 12.05 -0.06 -2.57
N LEU A 59 11.67 -0.51 -1.37
CA LEU A 59 11.87 -1.88 -0.90
C LEU A 59 10.60 -2.74 -0.96
N GLU A 60 9.43 -2.09 -0.98
CA GLU A 60 8.13 -2.75 -1.07
C GLU A 60 8.03 -3.63 -2.33
N ASN A 61 7.33 -4.76 -2.20
CA ASN A 61 7.10 -5.67 -3.32
C ASN A 61 5.66 -5.61 -3.87
N VAL A 62 4.78 -4.88 -3.18
CA VAL A 62 3.40 -4.65 -3.60
C VAL A 62 3.13 -3.15 -3.69
N GLY A 63 2.59 -2.73 -4.83
CA GLY A 63 2.03 -1.40 -5.05
C GLY A 63 0.51 -1.46 -5.00
N PHE A 64 -0.14 -0.30 -4.91
CA PHE A 64 -1.59 -0.23 -4.93
C PHE A 64 -2.12 0.92 -5.76
N VAL A 65 -3.29 0.72 -6.38
CA VAL A 65 -4.03 1.73 -7.14
C VAL A 65 -5.39 1.92 -6.51
N ARG A 66 -5.76 3.18 -6.29
CA ARG A 66 -7.08 3.56 -5.74
C ARG A 66 -8.05 3.81 -6.89
N ASP A 67 -8.97 2.88 -7.10
CA ASP A 67 -10.07 3.02 -8.04
C ASP A 67 -11.21 3.78 -7.36
N MET A 68 -11.17 5.10 -7.54
CA MET A 68 -12.12 6.03 -6.88
C MET A 68 -13.55 5.85 -7.37
N ASP A 69 -13.74 5.41 -8.62
CA ASP A 69 -15.05 5.34 -9.25
C ASP A 69 -15.77 4.03 -8.88
N GLN A 70 -15.02 2.94 -8.67
CA GLN A 70 -15.56 1.67 -8.18
C GLN A 70 -15.47 1.49 -6.65
N ALA A 71 -14.84 2.43 -5.93
CA ALA A 71 -14.57 2.32 -4.51
C ALA A 71 -13.75 1.05 -4.15
N LEU A 72 -12.64 0.86 -4.87
CA LEU A 72 -11.74 -0.28 -4.69
C LEU A 72 -10.28 0.15 -4.52
N ILE A 73 -9.48 -0.69 -3.87
CA ILE A 73 -8.01 -0.62 -3.92
C ILE A 73 -7.50 -1.92 -4.56
N LYS A 74 -6.73 -1.79 -5.65
CA LYS A 74 -6.12 -2.91 -6.38
C LYS A 74 -4.65 -3.02 -5.98
N TYR A 75 -4.22 -4.18 -5.49
CA TYR A 75 -2.85 -4.45 -5.03
C TYR A 75 -2.10 -5.31 -6.05
N ILE A 76 -0.91 -4.88 -6.46
CA ILE A 76 -0.19 -5.43 -7.62
C ILE A 76 1.28 -5.68 -7.27
N ALA A 77 1.83 -6.81 -7.72
CA ALA A 77 3.25 -7.11 -7.55
C ALA A 77 4.14 -6.14 -8.35
N LEU A 78 5.08 -5.46 -7.68
CA LEU A 78 6.03 -4.54 -8.32
C LEU A 78 7.26 -5.25 -8.91
N ARG A 79 7.52 -6.47 -8.43
CA ARG A 79 8.60 -7.38 -8.82
C ARG A 79 8.16 -8.83 -8.69
N ASP A 80 8.96 -9.76 -9.18
CA ASP A 80 8.74 -11.18 -8.89
C ASP A 80 8.90 -11.43 -7.39
N ILE A 81 8.01 -12.22 -6.80
CA ILE A 81 7.94 -12.51 -5.36
C ILE A 81 8.07 -14.01 -5.15
N ALA A 82 9.06 -14.43 -4.36
CA ALA A 82 9.30 -15.84 -4.10
C ALA A 82 8.21 -16.44 -3.19
N ALA A 83 8.11 -17.77 -3.17
CA ALA A 83 7.20 -18.42 -2.23
C ALA A 83 7.73 -18.24 -0.79
N GLY A 84 6.88 -17.74 0.10
CA GLY A 84 7.23 -17.49 1.50
C GLY A 84 7.68 -16.06 1.81
N ASP A 85 7.95 -15.23 0.79
CA ASP A 85 8.19 -13.80 1.00
C ASP A 85 6.92 -13.12 1.51
N GLU A 86 7.08 -12.21 2.47
CA GLU A 86 5.99 -11.37 2.95
C GLU A 86 5.62 -10.30 1.91
N LEU A 87 4.33 -10.00 1.80
CA LEU A 87 3.81 -8.96 0.92
C LEU A 87 3.70 -7.64 1.69
N CYS A 88 4.49 -6.65 1.29
CA CYS A 88 4.57 -5.36 1.95
C CYS A 88 4.29 -4.23 0.96
N ILE A 89 3.68 -3.16 1.46
CA ILE A 89 3.40 -1.91 0.74
C ILE A 89 4.15 -0.74 1.40
N CYS A 90 4.28 0.37 0.69
CA CYS A 90 4.76 1.62 1.28
C CYS A 90 3.57 2.41 1.87
N TYR A 91 3.60 2.72 3.17
CA TYR A 91 2.60 3.58 3.84
C TYR A 91 2.88 5.07 3.62
N GLY A 92 4.07 5.41 3.12
CA GLY A 92 4.58 6.77 3.03
C GLY A 92 5.48 7.13 4.22
N PRO A 93 5.93 8.39 4.30
CA PRO A 93 6.99 8.82 5.22
C PRO A 93 6.56 8.95 6.68
N ASN A 94 5.26 8.96 6.97
CA ASN A 94 4.71 9.24 8.30
C ASN A 94 4.05 8.00 8.90
N VAL A 95 4.86 7.11 9.48
CA VAL A 95 4.39 5.90 10.17
C VAL A 95 4.44 6.08 11.69
N TRP A 96 3.61 5.33 12.42
CA TRP A 96 3.46 5.46 13.88
C TRP A 96 4.47 4.62 14.69
N PHE A 97 5.42 3.97 14.02
CA PHE A 97 6.44 3.12 14.61
C PHE A 97 7.83 3.49 14.11
N ASP A 98 8.86 3.08 14.85
CA ASP A 98 10.24 3.28 14.45
C ASP A 98 10.56 2.46 13.22
N ILE A 99 11.00 3.13 12.15
CA ILE A 99 11.56 2.46 10.98
C ILE A 99 12.95 1.97 11.39
N VAL A 100 13.10 0.66 11.52
CA VAL A 100 14.40 0.04 11.77
C VAL A 100 15.17 0.11 10.44
N SER A 101 16.15 1.00 10.33
CA SER A 101 16.96 1.13 9.13
C SER A 101 17.82 -0.12 8.93
N ASP A 102 17.71 -0.75 7.77
CA ASP A 102 18.45 -1.94 7.37
C ASP A 102 19.95 -1.65 7.10
N GLU A 103 20.73 -1.37 8.14
CA GLU A 103 22.16 -1.72 8.11
C GLU A 103 22.38 -3.27 8.13
N VAL A 104 21.29 -4.06 8.15
CA VAL A 104 21.30 -5.52 8.34
C VAL A 104 20.96 -6.31 7.07
N ARG A 105 20.32 -5.74 6.04
CA ARG A 105 20.02 -6.45 4.78
C ARG A 105 21.09 -6.15 3.74
N GLY A 106 22.17 -6.94 3.82
CA GLY A 106 23.35 -6.82 2.98
C GLY A 106 23.08 -6.78 1.47
N ALA A 107 23.69 -5.78 0.83
CA ALA A 107 24.25 -5.78 -0.52
C ALA A 107 23.63 -6.72 -1.57
N ASP A 108 22.50 -6.32 -2.16
CA ASP A 108 22.25 -6.55 -3.59
C ASP A 108 21.19 -5.57 -4.14
N ALA A 109 21.58 -4.32 -4.39
CA ALA A 109 20.69 -3.32 -4.99
C ALA A 109 21.42 -2.51 -6.07
N GLY A 110 21.83 -3.23 -7.12
CA GLY A 110 22.39 -2.66 -8.35
C GLY A 110 21.31 -2.42 -9.42
N HIS A 111 20.12 -1.95 -9.06
CA HIS A 111 19.17 -1.39 -10.02
C HIS A 111 18.09 -0.62 -9.25
N SER A 112 18.09 0.71 -9.37
CA SER A 112 16.93 1.49 -8.96
C SER A 112 15.77 1.09 -9.89
N PRO A 113 14.69 0.47 -9.39
CA PRO A 113 13.53 0.24 -10.23
C PRO A 113 12.97 1.60 -10.66
N PRO A 114 12.33 1.69 -11.84
CA PRO A 114 11.53 2.86 -12.20
C PRO A 114 10.54 3.15 -11.07
N GLU A 115 10.27 4.44 -10.80
CA GLU A 115 9.36 4.86 -9.73
C GLU A 115 8.06 4.06 -9.82
N ALA A 116 7.66 3.43 -8.70
CA ALA A 116 6.54 2.48 -8.68
C ALA A 116 5.25 3.08 -9.29
N ASP A 117 5.08 4.40 -9.19
CA ASP A 117 3.97 5.15 -9.78
C ASP A 117 3.95 5.11 -11.32
N ASP A 118 5.11 5.24 -11.99
CA ASP A 118 5.21 5.14 -13.44
C ASP A 118 4.85 3.73 -13.92
N PHE A 119 5.29 2.71 -13.20
CA PHE A 119 4.93 1.33 -13.51
C PHE A 119 3.43 1.08 -13.31
N LEU A 120 2.87 1.48 -12.17
CA LEU A 120 1.45 1.27 -11.86
C LEU A 120 0.53 1.98 -12.86
N SER A 121 0.91 3.19 -13.31
CA SER A 121 0.16 3.92 -14.32
C SER A 121 0.18 3.24 -15.71
N SER A 122 1.22 2.44 -16.00
CA SER A 122 1.34 1.69 -17.26
C SER A 122 0.50 0.41 -17.30
N ILE A 123 0.02 -0.07 -16.16
CA ILE A 123 -0.80 -1.28 -16.08
C ILE A 123 -2.24 -0.90 -16.43
N GLN A 124 -2.76 -1.45 -17.53
CA GLN A 124 -4.19 -1.34 -17.87
C GLN A 124 -5.01 -2.17 -16.87
N LEU A 125 -5.64 -1.49 -15.91
CA LEU A 125 -6.49 -2.06 -14.84
C LEU A 125 -7.98 -1.86 -15.05
#